data_AF-A0A7Y4ZNU4-F1
#
_entry.id   AF-A0A7Y4ZNU4-F1
#
_cell.length_a   1.000
_cell.length_b   1.000
_cell.length_c   1.000
_cell.angle_alpha   90.00
_cell.angle_beta   90.00
_cell.angle_gamma   90.00
#
_symmetry.space_group_name_H-M   'P 1'
#
loop_
_entity.id
_entity.type
_entity.pdbx_description
1 polymer ?
#
loop_
_entity_poly.entity_id
_entity_poly.type
_entity_poly.pdbx_seq_one_letter_code
_entity_poly.pdbx_strand_id
1 'polypeptide(L)'
;MRPMKYGFLTFSALAGAIAVFAPACTETVVDPVEEDSGTTVDATVVVDATTPKDSGKDSTTTQDSGRDATAVDSGRDATTDAGSDASDGSVADSGSSPVTGTACTTVGFIYTKKCGLCGTQEAACEGDMKVGVYGACSGEVVGGCMPGTTRSSACGLCGTKSEICQNNCQWASGTCMGEPAGACKPGDTKFTTAGCSAPDTYRQQVCAATCTYGAPSAPPCKPKSAFCAANPDAVSIATTVGGQVSYNGTLSPLTMQIPRAGSGTCPSTLSSTNTSYAYMEIKNTTAMTAKVDIWFDAPPGGAAIDTVATTYPDCGIPPANRTACTNTVNDTCSTSPCVGDWAGLIGTNAVTIAPNSTITVYHAAYYSTGTGPFVMNVKTTSLL
;
A
#
# COMPACT_ATOMS: atom_id res chain seq x y z
N MET A 1 5.38 67.26 -32.48
CA MET A 1 5.48 68.21 -31.35
C MET A 1 6.29 67.57 -30.23
N ARG A 2 7.01 68.39 -29.48
CA ARG A 2 8.13 68.11 -28.55
C ARG A 2 7.87 67.01 -27.49
N PRO A 3 8.90 66.24 -27.06
CA PRO A 3 8.84 65.38 -25.87
C PRO A 3 9.34 66.10 -24.59
N MET A 4 8.68 65.87 -23.45
CA MET A 4 9.17 66.16 -22.08
C MET A 4 9.66 64.82 -21.48
N LYS A 5 10.94 64.63 -21.13
CA LYS A 5 11.73 65.06 -19.96
C LYS A 5 11.41 64.38 -18.61
N TYR A 6 12.35 63.49 -18.24
CA TYR A 6 13.05 63.29 -16.95
C TYR A 6 12.32 62.85 -15.67
N GLY A 7 12.97 61.88 -14.99
CA GLY A 7 12.80 61.61 -13.56
C GLY A 7 13.58 60.38 -13.08
N PHE A 8 14.91 60.49 -12.99
CA PHE A 8 15.80 59.52 -12.29
C PHE A 8 15.69 59.72 -10.77
N LEU A 9 15.60 58.64 -10.00
CA LEU A 9 15.76 58.66 -8.54
C LEU A 9 16.60 57.45 -8.09
N THR A 10 17.79 57.75 -7.57
CA THR A 10 18.75 56.87 -6.89
C THR A 10 18.80 57.24 -5.41
N PHE A 11 18.76 56.28 -4.50
CA PHE A 11 19.35 56.31 -3.15
C PHE A 11 19.44 54.85 -2.65
N SER A 12 20.61 54.22 -2.58
CA SER A 12 21.64 54.24 -1.51
C SER A 12 21.42 53.15 -0.45
N ALA A 13 22.38 52.24 -0.40
CA ALA A 13 22.51 51.15 0.55
C ALA A 13 22.92 51.65 1.95
N LEU A 14 22.37 51.02 2.98
CA LEU A 14 22.84 51.16 4.36
C LEU A 14 23.18 49.76 4.90
N ALA A 15 24.47 49.51 5.09
CA ALA A 15 24.98 48.33 5.77
C ALA A 15 24.98 48.59 7.28
N GLY A 16 24.24 47.77 8.03
CA GLY A 16 24.23 47.77 9.50
C GLY A 16 24.96 46.54 10.03
N ALA A 17 26.10 46.78 10.67
CA ALA A 17 26.81 45.78 11.47
C ALA A 17 26.04 45.53 12.78
N ILE A 18 25.84 44.26 13.15
CA ILE A 18 25.33 43.87 14.46
C ILE A 18 26.43 43.11 15.21
N ALA A 19 26.76 43.65 16.38
CA ALA A 19 27.74 43.14 17.32
C ALA A 19 27.22 41.92 18.08
N VAL A 20 28.15 40.99 18.32
CA VAL A 20 28.00 39.79 19.14
C VAL A 20 28.04 40.17 20.62
N PHE A 21 27.04 39.74 21.40
CA PHE A 21 27.11 39.71 22.86
C PHE A 21 26.81 38.29 23.34
N ALA A 22 27.80 37.68 23.98
CA ALA A 22 27.66 36.49 24.80
C ALA A 22 27.56 36.92 26.27
N PRO A 23 26.71 36.29 27.09
CA PRO A 23 26.89 36.25 28.52
C PRO A 23 27.44 34.88 28.97
N ALA A 24 28.56 34.95 29.69
CA ALA A 24 29.04 33.92 30.61
C ALA A 24 28.20 33.92 31.91
N CYS A 25 28.58 33.01 32.83
CA CYS A 25 28.15 32.84 34.24
C CYS A 25 27.07 31.75 34.44
N THR A 26 27.14 30.78 35.36
CA THR A 26 28.15 30.31 36.34
C THR A 26 27.65 28.95 36.83
N GLU A 27 28.56 28.03 37.15
CA GLU A 27 28.23 26.81 37.90
C GLU A 27 27.98 27.14 39.38
N THR A 28 27.01 26.45 39.98
CA THR A 28 26.97 26.21 41.43
C THR A 28 26.58 24.76 41.68
N VAL A 29 27.57 24.00 42.15
CA VAL A 29 27.46 22.70 42.79
C VAL A 29 26.87 22.90 44.18
N VAL A 30 25.81 22.16 44.52
CA VAL A 30 25.41 21.91 45.91
C VAL A 30 24.79 20.52 46.02
N ASP A 31 25.50 19.62 46.70
CA ASP A 31 25.04 18.46 47.47
C ASP A 31 26.08 18.33 48.63
N PRO A 32 25.78 17.74 49.81
CA PRO A 32 24.67 16.84 50.15
C PRO A 32 23.98 17.16 51.51
N VAL A 33 22.82 16.55 51.77
CA VAL A 33 22.38 16.22 53.14
C VAL A 33 21.81 14.81 53.14
N GLU A 34 22.44 13.97 53.95
CA GLU A 34 21.96 12.64 54.34
C GLU A 34 20.75 12.76 55.26
N GLU A 35 19.77 11.88 55.11
CA GLU A 35 19.00 11.38 56.25
C GLU A 35 18.75 9.88 56.12
N ASP A 36 19.35 9.20 57.08
CA ASP A 36 19.20 7.83 57.53
C ASP A 36 17.77 7.55 58.01
N SER A 37 17.24 6.36 57.70
CA SER A 37 16.48 5.51 58.64
C SER A 37 15.99 4.27 57.91
N GLY A 38 16.72 3.16 58.08
CA GLY A 38 16.26 1.85 57.68
C GLY A 38 15.11 1.32 58.55
N THR A 39 14.42 0.28 58.08
CA THR A 39 13.98 -0.83 58.93
C THR A 39 13.79 -2.08 58.08
N THR A 40 14.47 -3.14 58.50
CA THR A 40 14.41 -4.52 58.03
C THR A 40 13.11 -5.20 58.45
N VAL A 41 12.50 -5.99 57.57
CA VAL A 41 11.69 -7.15 58.01
C VAL A 41 11.90 -8.32 57.04
N ASP A 42 12.54 -9.35 57.59
CA ASP A 42 12.62 -10.71 57.09
C ASP A 42 11.39 -11.48 57.62
N ALA A 43 10.80 -12.34 56.78
CA ALA A 43 10.14 -13.59 57.18
C ALA A 43 9.38 -14.16 55.98
N THR A 44 10.05 -15.10 55.33
CA THR A 44 9.48 -16.10 54.44
C THR A 44 8.55 -17.04 55.22
N VAL A 45 7.61 -17.67 54.50
CA VAL A 45 6.78 -18.85 54.85
C VAL A 45 5.29 -18.56 55.00
N VAL A 46 4.53 -18.82 53.93
CA VAL A 46 3.18 -19.43 54.02
C VAL A 46 3.03 -20.50 52.95
N VAL A 47 3.19 -21.74 53.42
CA VAL A 47 2.46 -22.98 53.10
C VAL A 47 1.44 -22.90 51.94
N ASP A 48 1.70 -23.62 50.86
CA ASP A 48 0.66 -24.04 49.90
C ASP A 48 0.41 -25.55 50.06
N ALA A 49 -0.83 -25.88 50.40
CA ALA A 49 -1.39 -27.21 50.32
C ALA A 49 -2.89 -27.06 50.04
N THR A 50 -3.34 -27.50 48.87
CA THR A 50 -4.39 -28.54 48.74
C THR A 50 -4.68 -28.86 47.27
N THR A 51 -4.32 -30.07 46.85
CA THR A 51 -4.99 -30.83 45.77
C THR A 51 -6.41 -31.23 46.19
N PRO A 52 -7.34 -31.43 45.24
CA PRO A 52 -7.79 -32.80 44.91
C PRO A 52 -7.95 -33.03 43.38
N LYS A 53 -7.37 -34.10 42.80
CA LYS A 53 -7.97 -35.44 42.53
C LYS A 53 -9.10 -35.38 41.49
N ASP A 54 -8.82 -35.67 40.22
CA ASP A 54 -8.84 -37.01 39.57
C ASP A 54 -10.16 -37.77 39.73
N SER A 55 -10.89 -37.85 38.62
CA SER A 55 -11.82 -38.94 38.32
C SER A 55 -11.80 -39.18 36.82
N GLY A 56 -10.94 -40.10 36.41
CA GLY A 56 -10.81 -40.56 35.04
C GLY A 56 -11.96 -41.43 34.50
N LYS A 57 -11.84 -41.72 33.21
CA LYS A 57 -12.17 -42.96 32.46
C LYS A 57 -11.89 -42.63 30.99
N ASP A 58 -10.77 -43.05 30.41
CA ASP A 58 -10.38 -44.43 30.01
C ASP A 58 -11.31 -45.02 28.94
N SER A 59 -10.80 -45.09 27.70
CA SER A 59 -10.92 -46.28 26.87
C SER A 59 -9.91 -46.19 25.72
N THR A 60 -8.86 -46.98 25.87
CA THR A 60 -7.94 -47.43 24.83
C THR A 60 -8.62 -48.41 23.87
N THR A 61 -8.11 -48.54 22.64
CA THR A 61 -7.49 -49.78 22.12
C THR A 61 -6.88 -49.58 20.73
N THR A 62 -5.55 -49.78 20.67
CA THR A 62 -4.71 -50.33 19.60
C THR A 62 -5.32 -51.56 18.89
N GLN A 63 -5.01 -51.96 17.65
CA GLN A 63 -3.74 -52.49 17.10
C GLN A 63 -3.95 -52.73 15.58
N ASP A 64 -3.04 -52.29 14.69
CA ASP A 64 -1.95 -53.09 14.05
C ASP A 64 -2.40 -54.09 12.96
N SER A 65 -1.82 -53.94 11.76
CA SER A 65 -1.17 -54.99 10.97
C SER A 65 -1.09 -54.56 9.50
N GLY A 66 0.14 -54.42 8.99
CA GLY A 66 0.38 -54.23 7.55
C GLY A 66 0.08 -55.47 6.72
N ARG A 67 -0.04 -55.27 5.40
CA ARG A 67 0.39 -56.27 4.40
C ARG A 67 0.52 -55.66 3.01
N ASP A 68 1.64 -56.06 2.42
CA ASP A 68 2.01 -56.00 1.01
C ASP A 68 0.95 -56.54 0.04
N ALA A 69 1.14 -56.12 -1.22
CA ALA A 69 1.05 -56.93 -2.43
C ALA A 69 -0.02 -56.53 -3.48
N THR A 70 0.56 -56.20 -4.63
CA THR A 70 0.20 -56.65 -5.99
C THR A 70 -0.81 -55.88 -6.82
N ALA A 71 -0.24 -55.35 -7.91
CA ALA A 71 -0.89 -55.13 -9.20
C ALA A 71 -1.74 -56.33 -9.63
N VAL A 72 -2.93 -56.04 -10.15
CA VAL A 72 -3.68 -56.95 -11.02
C VAL A 72 -4.22 -56.14 -12.19
N ASP A 73 -3.56 -56.33 -13.33
CA ASP A 73 -4.08 -56.22 -14.67
C ASP A 73 -5.31 -57.13 -14.83
N SER A 74 -6.38 -56.62 -15.41
CA SER A 74 -7.47 -57.43 -15.95
C SER A 74 -8.16 -56.64 -17.05
N GLY A 75 -7.62 -56.74 -18.27
CA GLY A 75 -8.41 -56.57 -19.47
C GLY A 75 -9.62 -57.51 -19.50
N ARG A 76 -10.74 -57.01 -20.00
CA ARG A 76 -11.74 -57.84 -20.68
C ARG A 76 -12.58 -57.00 -21.63
N ASP A 77 -12.43 -57.34 -22.91
CA ASP A 77 -13.38 -57.09 -23.99
C ASP A 77 -14.75 -57.69 -23.66
N ALA A 78 -15.81 -56.95 -23.98
CA ALA A 78 -17.06 -57.47 -24.53
C ALA A 78 -17.92 -56.30 -25.05
N THR A 79 -17.88 -56.14 -26.38
CA THR A 79 -19.01 -55.87 -27.29
C THR A 79 -20.38 -55.53 -26.67
N THR A 80 -21.01 -54.44 -27.12
CA THR A 80 -22.36 -54.44 -27.74
C THR A 80 -22.66 -53.05 -28.34
N ASP A 81 -22.94 -53.05 -29.65
CA ASP A 81 -23.49 -51.95 -30.46
C ASP A 81 -24.91 -51.54 -30.04
N ALA A 82 -25.18 -50.23 -30.11
CA ALA A 82 -26.43 -49.56 -30.56
C ALA A 82 -26.37 -48.09 -30.07
N GLY A 83 -26.01 -47.10 -30.91
CA GLY A 83 -26.96 -46.28 -31.70
C GLY A 83 -27.57 -45.14 -30.82
N SER A 84 -27.56 -43.85 -31.14
CA SER A 84 -27.36 -43.14 -32.41
C SER A 84 -27.22 -41.63 -32.13
N ASP A 85 -26.71 -40.90 -33.12
CA ASP A 85 -27.03 -39.49 -33.45
C ASP A 85 -26.46 -38.34 -32.59
N ALA A 86 -25.20 -37.99 -32.84
CA ALA A 86 -24.77 -36.59 -32.74
C ALA A 86 -23.90 -36.25 -33.95
N SER A 87 -24.37 -35.29 -34.73
CA SER A 87 -23.89 -34.91 -36.05
C SER A 87 -22.38 -34.72 -36.11
N ASP A 88 -21.82 -35.48 -37.03
CA ASP A 88 -20.50 -35.34 -37.62
C ASP A 88 -20.27 -33.91 -38.11
N GLY A 89 -19.37 -33.21 -37.42
CA GLY A 89 -18.65 -32.05 -37.92
C GLY A 89 -17.15 -32.29 -37.82
N SER A 90 -16.71 -33.55 -38.04
CA SER A 90 -15.31 -33.89 -38.09
C SER A 90 -14.75 -33.46 -39.45
N VAL A 91 -14.27 -32.21 -39.52
CA VAL A 91 -13.30 -31.82 -40.55
C VAL A 91 -12.05 -32.63 -40.26
N ALA A 92 -11.91 -33.74 -40.99
CA ALA A 92 -10.70 -34.51 -41.08
C ALA A 92 -9.52 -33.57 -41.39
N ASP A 93 -8.53 -33.54 -40.49
CA ASP A 93 -7.21 -32.99 -40.73
C ASP A 93 -6.46 -33.96 -41.67
N SER A 94 -6.87 -33.95 -42.94
CA SER A 94 -6.34 -34.83 -43.98
C SER A 94 -6.37 -34.11 -45.31
N GLY A 95 -5.26 -33.42 -45.59
CA GLY A 95 -4.97 -32.83 -46.90
C GLY A 95 -4.70 -31.34 -46.79
N SER A 96 -3.51 -30.92 -47.22
CA SER A 96 -3.26 -29.51 -47.53
C SER A 96 -4.36 -29.02 -48.46
N SER A 97 -5.12 -27.98 -48.07
CA SER A 97 -6.17 -27.42 -48.93
C SER A 97 -5.60 -27.16 -50.34
N PRO A 98 -6.34 -27.52 -51.41
CA PRO A 98 -5.82 -27.49 -52.77
C PRO A 98 -5.34 -26.07 -53.14
N VAL A 99 -4.18 -25.98 -53.81
CA VAL A 99 -3.67 -24.68 -54.29
C VAL A 99 -4.50 -24.18 -55.46
N THR A 100 -4.52 -22.87 -55.68
CA THR A 100 -5.14 -22.27 -56.87
C THR A 100 -4.64 -22.95 -58.15
N GLY A 101 -5.56 -23.27 -59.06
CA GLY A 101 -5.30 -24.00 -60.30
C GLY A 101 -5.36 -25.53 -60.18
N THR A 102 -5.51 -26.09 -58.98
CA THR A 102 -5.74 -27.55 -58.79
C THR A 102 -7.07 -27.95 -59.41
N ALA A 103 -7.13 -29.11 -60.06
CA ALA A 103 -8.38 -29.62 -60.62
C ALA A 103 -9.42 -29.87 -59.51
N CYS A 104 -10.66 -29.47 -59.75
CA CYS A 104 -11.81 -29.70 -58.88
C CYS A 104 -12.92 -30.38 -59.67
N THR A 105 -13.82 -31.09 -58.97
CA THR A 105 -14.82 -31.98 -59.62
C THR A 105 -16.19 -31.34 -59.76
N THR A 106 -16.45 -30.24 -59.05
CA THR A 106 -17.80 -29.66 -58.93
C THR A 106 -17.70 -28.14 -58.96
N VAL A 107 -18.09 -27.52 -60.07
CA VAL A 107 -18.15 -26.06 -60.21
C VAL A 107 -19.01 -25.47 -59.08
N GLY A 108 -18.52 -24.39 -58.47
CA GLY A 108 -19.16 -23.72 -57.34
C GLY A 108 -18.86 -24.35 -55.96
N PHE A 109 -18.13 -25.46 -55.89
CA PHE A 109 -17.67 -26.00 -54.60
C PHE A 109 -16.70 -25.02 -53.93
N ILE A 110 -16.91 -24.72 -52.64
CA ILE A 110 -16.08 -23.80 -51.87
C ILE A 110 -15.01 -24.56 -51.10
N TYR A 111 -13.75 -24.21 -51.35
CA TYR A 111 -12.59 -24.67 -50.61
C TYR A 111 -12.20 -23.62 -49.57
N THR A 112 -12.15 -24.02 -48.31
CA THR A 112 -11.66 -23.19 -47.21
C THR A 112 -10.24 -23.62 -46.83
N LYS A 113 -9.36 -22.66 -46.58
CA LYS A 113 -8.04 -22.91 -45.99
C LYS A 113 -7.74 -21.92 -44.87
N LYS A 114 -6.89 -22.33 -43.92
CA LYS A 114 -6.39 -21.44 -42.86
C LYS A 114 -5.48 -20.37 -43.47
N CYS A 115 -5.55 -19.16 -42.93
CA CYS A 115 -4.67 -18.04 -43.25
C CYS A 115 -4.33 -17.26 -41.97
N GLY A 116 -3.14 -16.68 -41.92
CA GLY A 116 -2.70 -15.93 -40.74
C GLY A 116 -2.67 -16.76 -39.46
N LEU A 117 -3.03 -16.13 -38.33
CA LEU A 117 -3.06 -16.79 -37.01
C LEU A 117 -4.38 -17.50 -36.70
N CYS A 118 -5.49 -16.96 -37.19
CA CYS A 118 -6.85 -17.44 -36.91
C CYS A 118 -7.81 -17.43 -38.10
N GLY A 119 -7.40 -16.82 -39.20
CA GLY A 119 -8.32 -16.51 -40.28
C GLY A 119 -8.53 -17.69 -41.20
N THR A 120 -9.52 -17.53 -42.08
CA THR A 120 -9.77 -18.42 -43.21
C THR A 120 -9.87 -17.63 -44.51
N GLN A 121 -9.43 -18.27 -45.59
CA GLN A 121 -9.65 -17.83 -46.96
C GLN A 121 -10.48 -18.87 -47.69
N GLU A 122 -11.31 -18.39 -48.60
CA GLU A 122 -12.16 -19.21 -49.43
C GLU A 122 -11.80 -19.04 -50.91
N ALA A 123 -11.92 -20.13 -51.67
CA ALA A 123 -11.84 -20.15 -53.13
C ALA A 123 -12.93 -21.07 -53.68
N ALA A 124 -13.53 -20.73 -54.82
CA ALA A 124 -14.51 -21.59 -55.49
C ALA A 124 -13.85 -22.44 -56.59
N CYS A 125 -14.43 -23.61 -56.88
CA CYS A 125 -14.18 -24.31 -58.14
C CYS A 125 -14.82 -23.51 -59.29
N GLU A 126 -14.00 -23.00 -60.20
CA GLU A 126 -14.46 -22.18 -61.32
C GLU A 126 -14.95 -23.05 -62.50
N GLY A 127 -15.54 -22.40 -63.52
CA GLY A 127 -16.14 -23.09 -64.66
C GLY A 127 -15.15 -23.87 -65.54
N ASP A 128 -13.84 -23.68 -65.35
CA ASP A 128 -12.76 -24.43 -66.01
C ASP A 128 -12.33 -25.68 -65.21
N MET A 129 -13.09 -26.06 -64.18
CA MET A 129 -12.84 -27.19 -63.29
C MET A 129 -11.51 -27.04 -62.53
N LYS A 130 -11.13 -25.81 -62.19
CA LYS A 130 -9.98 -25.51 -61.33
C LYS A 130 -10.37 -24.66 -60.13
N VAL A 131 -9.61 -24.82 -59.04
CA VAL A 131 -9.75 -23.98 -57.84
C VAL A 131 -9.31 -22.55 -58.18
N GLY A 132 -10.17 -21.58 -57.94
CA GLY A 132 -9.90 -20.16 -58.16
C GLY A 132 -8.85 -19.56 -57.22
N VAL A 133 -8.65 -18.25 -57.35
CA VAL A 133 -7.77 -17.50 -56.43
C VAL A 133 -8.45 -17.39 -55.07
N TYR A 134 -7.72 -17.70 -54.00
CA TYR A 134 -8.20 -17.50 -52.63
C TYR A 134 -8.41 -16.01 -52.34
N GLY A 135 -9.55 -15.68 -51.71
CA GLY A 135 -9.88 -14.32 -51.31
C GLY A 135 -8.99 -13.76 -50.19
N ALA A 136 -9.35 -12.57 -49.70
CA ALA A 136 -8.69 -11.98 -48.53
C ALA A 136 -8.89 -12.86 -47.29
N CYS A 137 -7.93 -12.83 -46.36
CA CYS A 137 -8.06 -13.53 -45.09
C CYS A 137 -9.17 -12.88 -44.26
N SER A 138 -10.18 -13.66 -43.89
CA SER A 138 -11.29 -13.22 -43.06
C SER A 138 -11.21 -13.90 -41.68
N GLY A 139 -11.76 -13.26 -40.65
CA GLY A 139 -11.74 -13.81 -39.29
C GLY A 139 -10.41 -13.66 -38.54
N GLU A 140 -9.47 -12.83 -39.01
CA GLU A 140 -8.27 -12.51 -38.23
C GLU A 140 -8.59 -11.63 -37.02
N VAL A 141 -7.97 -11.97 -35.89
CA VAL A 141 -7.98 -11.16 -34.67
C VAL A 141 -6.72 -10.32 -34.64
N VAL A 142 -6.86 -8.99 -34.64
CA VAL A 142 -5.72 -8.07 -34.51
C VAL A 142 -5.01 -8.31 -33.18
N GLY A 143 -3.71 -8.60 -33.23
CA GLY A 143 -2.94 -8.99 -32.03
C GLY A 143 -3.30 -10.37 -31.45
N GLY A 144 -4.02 -11.19 -32.24
CA GLY A 144 -4.38 -12.55 -31.87
C GLY A 144 -3.17 -13.48 -31.77
N CYS A 145 -3.44 -14.74 -31.45
CA CYS A 145 -2.42 -15.76 -31.28
C CYS A 145 -2.77 -17.03 -32.05
N MET A 146 -1.77 -17.89 -32.27
CA MET A 146 -1.99 -19.20 -32.88
C MET A 146 -2.58 -20.16 -31.81
N PRO A 147 -3.76 -20.77 -32.03
CA PRO A 147 -4.39 -21.66 -31.06
C PRO A 147 -3.45 -22.78 -30.56
N GLY A 148 -3.54 -23.07 -29.27
CA GLY A 148 -2.66 -24.03 -28.59
C GLY A 148 -1.28 -23.49 -28.19
N THR A 149 -0.88 -22.31 -28.68
CA THR A 149 0.36 -21.67 -28.24
C THR A 149 0.25 -21.26 -26.78
N THR A 150 1.31 -21.47 -26.02
CA THR A 150 1.44 -21.00 -24.64
C THR A 150 2.43 -19.84 -24.55
N ARG A 151 2.19 -18.88 -23.67
CA ARG A 151 3.22 -17.90 -23.26
C ARG A 151 3.16 -17.66 -21.76
N SER A 152 4.24 -17.15 -21.20
CA SER A 152 4.26 -16.65 -19.83
C SER A 152 4.13 -15.14 -19.83
N SER A 153 3.28 -14.60 -18.97
CA SER A 153 3.18 -13.16 -18.71
C SER A 153 3.32 -12.87 -17.22
N ALA A 154 3.82 -11.68 -16.89
CA ALA A 154 3.88 -11.23 -15.50
C ALA A 154 2.47 -11.05 -14.94
N CYS A 155 2.29 -11.34 -13.66
CA CYS A 155 1.06 -11.10 -12.93
C CYS A 155 1.36 -10.77 -11.46
N GLY A 156 0.44 -10.05 -10.81
CA GLY A 156 0.60 -9.65 -9.42
C GLY A 156 1.84 -8.78 -9.17
N LEU A 157 2.56 -9.04 -8.08
CA LEU A 157 3.74 -8.32 -7.63
C LEU A 157 5.05 -8.88 -8.22
N CYS A 158 5.26 -10.19 -8.17
CA CYS A 158 6.38 -10.89 -8.85
C CYS A 158 5.95 -12.25 -9.45
N GLY A 159 4.65 -12.50 -9.55
CA GLY A 159 4.16 -13.73 -10.11
C GLY A 159 4.30 -13.80 -11.62
N THR A 160 4.16 -15.02 -12.12
CA THR A 160 3.95 -15.28 -13.55
C THR A 160 2.72 -16.13 -13.74
N LYS A 161 1.99 -15.90 -14.82
CA LYS A 161 0.87 -16.73 -15.24
C LYS A 161 1.14 -17.28 -16.62
N SER A 162 0.71 -18.52 -16.83
CA SER A 162 0.68 -19.12 -18.16
C SER A 162 -0.58 -18.64 -18.88
N GLU A 163 -0.42 -18.20 -20.12
CA GLU A 163 -1.51 -17.85 -21.02
C GLU A 163 -1.54 -18.85 -22.16
N ILE A 164 -2.73 -19.38 -22.46
CA ILE A 164 -2.94 -20.34 -23.54
C ILE A 164 -3.81 -19.69 -24.60
N CYS A 165 -3.36 -19.73 -25.84
CA CYS A 165 -4.14 -19.27 -26.96
C CYS A 165 -5.31 -20.21 -27.23
N GLN A 166 -6.53 -19.70 -27.11
CA GLN A 166 -7.74 -20.47 -27.35
C GLN A 166 -8.05 -20.56 -28.86
N ASN A 167 -9.01 -21.40 -29.23
CA ASN A 167 -9.43 -21.57 -30.63
C ASN A 167 -10.05 -20.30 -31.25
N ASN A 168 -10.46 -19.33 -30.43
CA ASN A 168 -10.89 -18.01 -30.88
C ASN A 168 -9.72 -17.01 -31.04
N CYS A 169 -8.48 -17.49 -30.93
CA CYS A 169 -7.24 -16.75 -31.08
C CYS A 169 -7.05 -15.60 -30.09
N GLN A 170 -7.70 -15.72 -28.94
CA GLN A 170 -7.49 -14.87 -27.78
C GLN A 170 -6.72 -15.64 -26.71
N TRP A 171 -5.92 -14.91 -25.94
CA TRP A 171 -5.19 -15.46 -24.81
C TRP A 171 -6.12 -15.68 -23.62
N ALA A 172 -6.31 -16.93 -23.21
CA ALA A 172 -6.88 -17.24 -21.91
C ALA A 172 -5.77 -17.20 -20.85
N SER A 173 -5.99 -16.43 -19.79
CA SER A 173 -5.06 -16.33 -18.67
C SER A 173 -5.28 -17.44 -17.64
N GLY A 174 -4.22 -18.13 -17.25
CA GLY A 174 -4.20 -19.00 -16.09
C GLY A 174 -4.04 -18.24 -14.77
N THR A 175 -3.99 -18.98 -13.66
CA THR A 175 -3.77 -18.44 -12.32
C THR A 175 -2.36 -17.88 -12.17
N CYS A 176 -2.22 -16.81 -11.37
CA CYS A 176 -0.92 -16.26 -11.02
C CYS A 176 -0.18 -17.18 -10.05
N MET A 177 1.07 -17.53 -10.37
CA MET A 177 1.90 -18.44 -9.59
C MET A 177 3.25 -17.79 -9.27
N GLY A 178 3.94 -18.31 -8.24
CA GLY A 178 5.32 -17.90 -7.92
C GLY A 178 5.43 -16.66 -7.02
N GLU A 179 4.35 -16.20 -6.40
CA GLU A 179 4.40 -15.13 -5.42
C GLU A 179 4.75 -15.67 -4.03
N PRO A 180 5.78 -15.12 -3.35
CA PRO A 180 6.06 -15.48 -1.97
C PRO A 180 4.93 -15.00 -1.04
N ALA A 181 4.71 -15.70 0.06
CA ALA A 181 3.76 -15.25 1.09
C ALA A 181 4.20 -13.88 1.64
N GLY A 182 3.26 -12.92 1.68
CA GLY A 182 3.57 -11.55 2.06
C GLY A 182 4.43 -10.80 1.05
N ALA A 183 4.28 -11.15 -0.24
CA ALA A 183 4.98 -10.48 -1.34
C ALA A 183 4.81 -8.95 -1.27
N CYS A 184 5.87 -8.24 -1.62
CA CYS A 184 5.89 -6.78 -1.74
C CYS A 184 6.24 -6.40 -3.18
N LYS A 185 5.83 -5.22 -3.66
CA LYS A 185 6.23 -4.77 -5.00
C LYS A 185 7.73 -4.46 -4.97
N PRO A 186 8.52 -4.92 -5.97
CA PRO A 186 9.95 -4.58 -6.02
C PRO A 186 10.20 -3.07 -5.92
N GLY A 187 11.11 -2.67 -5.04
CA GLY A 187 11.40 -1.27 -4.73
C GLY A 187 10.51 -0.64 -3.66
N ASP A 188 9.41 -1.28 -3.25
CA ASP A 188 8.65 -0.83 -2.08
C ASP A 188 9.54 -0.82 -0.85
N THR A 189 9.21 0.03 0.10
CA THR A 189 9.97 0.14 1.34
C THR A 189 9.02 -0.09 2.51
N LYS A 190 9.59 -0.46 3.66
CA LYS A 190 8.90 -0.44 4.95
C LYS A 190 9.89 -0.10 6.05
N PHE A 191 9.38 0.29 7.20
CA PHE A 191 10.21 0.57 8.37
C PHE A 191 10.00 -0.49 9.43
N THR A 192 11.08 -0.81 10.14
CA THR A 192 11.06 -1.75 11.25
C THR A 192 11.84 -1.17 12.43
N THR A 193 11.36 -1.45 13.64
CA THR A 193 12.07 -1.16 14.90
C THR A 193 13.05 -2.29 15.26
N ALA A 194 13.14 -3.36 14.46
CA ALA A 194 14.03 -4.48 14.72
C ALA A 194 15.50 -4.03 14.78
N GLY A 195 16.13 -4.25 15.93
CA GLY A 195 17.50 -3.79 16.21
C GLY A 195 17.60 -2.32 16.63
N CYS A 196 16.49 -1.67 16.96
CA CYS A 196 16.44 -0.32 17.52
C CYS A 196 16.06 -0.37 19.01
N SER A 197 16.89 0.24 19.86
CA SER A 197 16.64 0.33 21.31
C SER A 197 15.95 1.63 21.73
N ALA A 198 16.08 2.69 20.91
CA ALA A 198 15.42 3.97 21.16
C ALA A 198 13.98 3.97 20.59
N PRO A 199 12.99 4.50 21.33
CA PRO A 199 11.63 4.66 20.82
C PRO A 199 11.63 5.56 19.58
N ASP A 200 10.66 5.32 18.68
CA ASP A 200 10.45 6.09 17.45
C ASP A 200 11.66 6.15 16.50
N THR A 201 12.56 5.17 16.60
CA THR A 201 13.66 4.98 15.65
C THR A 201 13.49 3.69 14.88
N TYR A 202 13.88 3.73 13.60
CA TYR A 202 13.60 2.69 12.63
C TYR A 202 14.81 2.43 11.73
N ARG A 203 14.76 1.27 11.08
CA ARG A 203 15.60 0.89 9.95
C ARG A 203 14.71 0.61 8.76
N GLN A 204 15.15 0.99 7.57
CA GLN A 204 14.39 0.82 6.34
C GLN A 204 14.67 -0.56 5.75
N GLN A 205 13.64 -1.28 5.32
CA GLN A 205 13.76 -2.45 4.46
C GLN A 205 13.27 -2.09 3.07
N VAL A 206 13.96 -2.57 2.05
CA VAL A 206 13.55 -2.42 0.64
C VAL A 206 13.15 -3.78 0.12
N CYS A 207 12.04 -3.83 -0.59
CA CYS A 207 11.56 -5.00 -1.29
C CYS A 207 12.48 -5.29 -2.48
N ALA A 208 13.10 -6.46 -2.47
CA ALA A 208 13.97 -6.89 -3.55
C ALA A 208 13.15 -7.31 -4.79
N ALA A 209 13.85 -7.52 -5.92
CA ALA A 209 13.25 -8.07 -7.14
C ALA A 209 12.62 -9.47 -6.95
N THR A 210 12.94 -10.14 -5.84
CA THR A 210 12.35 -11.42 -5.42
C THR A 210 11.02 -11.25 -4.67
N CYS A 211 10.43 -10.05 -4.64
CA CYS A 211 9.23 -9.71 -3.88
C CYS A 211 9.29 -10.03 -2.39
N THR A 212 10.48 -9.97 -1.81
CA THR A 212 10.70 -10.15 -0.37
C THR A 212 11.44 -8.94 0.17
N TYR A 213 11.04 -8.49 1.36
CA TYR A 213 11.77 -7.43 2.05
C TYR A 213 13.13 -7.94 2.48
N GLY A 214 14.19 -7.24 2.04
CA GLY A 214 15.57 -7.56 2.42
C GLY A 214 15.87 -7.25 3.89
N ALA A 215 17.15 -7.41 4.26
CA ALA A 215 17.62 -7.02 5.59
C ALA A 215 17.38 -5.51 5.84
N PRO A 216 17.12 -5.11 7.10
CA PRO A 216 17.02 -3.68 7.42
C PRO A 216 18.34 -2.95 7.12
N SER A 217 18.25 -1.69 6.70
CA SER A 217 19.36 -0.78 6.40
C SER A 217 20.40 -0.80 7.53
N ALA A 218 21.69 -0.70 7.26
CA ALA A 218 22.71 -0.76 8.32
C ALA A 218 22.45 0.27 9.45
N PRO A 219 22.85 -0.03 10.70
CA PRO A 219 22.81 0.95 11.80
C PRO A 219 23.50 2.28 11.43
N PRO A 220 23.16 3.39 12.12
CA PRO A 220 22.26 3.48 13.27
C PRO A 220 20.77 3.45 12.88
N CYS A 221 19.90 3.16 13.86
CA CYS A 221 18.49 3.46 13.72
C CYS A 221 18.29 4.96 13.62
N LYS A 222 17.36 5.38 12.77
CA LYS A 222 17.08 6.79 12.53
C LYS A 222 15.61 7.07 12.81
N PRO A 223 15.25 8.29 13.25
CA PRO A 223 13.85 8.68 13.24
C PRO A 223 13.29 8.51 11.82
N LYS A 224 11.99 8.23 11.71
CA LYS A 224 11.34 8.02 10.41
C LYS A 224 11.49 9.24 9.49
N SER A 225 11.66 10.42 10.10
CA SER A 225 12.07 11.67 9.44
C SER A 225 13.29 11.59 8.54
N ALA A 226 14.27 10.73 8.85
CA ALA A 226 15.45 10.57 8.02
C ALA A 226 15.13 9.93 6.65
N PHE A 227 13.90 9.46 6.45
CA PHE A 227 13.43 8.74 5.27
C PHE A 227 12.24 9.41 4.57
N CYS A 228 11.95 10.67 4.90
CA CYS A 228 10.98 11.57 4.25
C CYS A 228 10.55 11.22 2.81
N ALA A 229 11.51 11.12 1.88
CA ALA A 229 11.21 10.89 0.46
C ALA A 229 10.70 9.47 0.15
N ALA A 230 11.01 8.52 1.04
CA ALA A 230 10.77 7.09 0.88
C ALA A 230 9.77 6.55 1.90
N ASN A 231 9.06 7.39 2.67
CA ASN A 231 8.09 6.88 3.62
C ASN A 231 6.87 6.27 2.89
N PRO A 232 6.70 4.93 2.93
CA PRO A 232 5.61 4.25 2.23
C PRO A 232 4.26 4.47 2.93
N ASP A 233 4.28 4.84 4.21
CA ASP A 233 3.08 5.10 5.01
C ASP A 233 2.60 6.55 4.89
N ALA A 234 3.28 7.38 4.07
CA ALA A 234 2.85 8.74 3.82
C ALA A 234 1.55 8.76 2.99
N VAL A 235 0.55 9.46 3.48
CA VAL A 235 -0.74 9.61 2.82
C VAL A 235 -0.60 10.62 1.69
N SER A 236 -0.68 10.15 0.45
CA SER A 236 -0.71 11.05 -0.71
C SER A 236 -2.09 11.70 -0.83
N ILE A 237 -2.15 13.02 -0.97
CA ILE A 237 -3.42 13.74 -1.15
C ILE A 237 -4.06 13.39 -2.50
N ALA A 238 -5.37 13.60 -2.61
CA ALA A 238 -6.04 13.50 -3.90
C ALA A 238 -5.52 14.58 -4.87
N THR A 239 -5.28 14.20 -6.12
CA THR A 239 -4.75 15.10 -7.17
C THR A 239 -5.82 15.97 -7.82
N THR A 240 -7.06 15.90 -7.35
CA THR A 240 -8.19 16.69 -7.83
C THR A 240 -8.85 17.45 -6.68
N VAL A 241 -9.29 18.68 -6.95
CA VAL A 241 -10.06 19.46 -5.98
C VAL A 241 -11.38 18.75 -5.65
N GLY A 242 -11.69 18.63 -4.36
CA GLY A 242 -12.81 17.89 -3.82
C GLY A 242 -12.50 16.41 -3.55
N GLY A 243 -11.41 15.87 -4.09
CA GLY A 243 -10.98 14.50 -3.82
C GLY A 243 -10.56 14.31 -2.36
N GLN A 244 -10.86 13.13 -1.81
CA GLN A 244 -10.57 12.76 -0.43
C GLN A 244 -9.79 11.44 -0.37
N VAL A 245 -8.87 11.35 0.57
CA VAL A 245 -8.14 10.13 0.91
C VAL A 245 -8.29 9.89 2.42
N SER A 246 -8.40 8.63 2.82
CA SER A 246 -8.53 8.24 4.22
C SER A 246 -7.40 7.30 4.63
N TYR A 247 -6.97 7.41 5.89
CA TYR A 247 -5.92 6.60 6.49
C TYR A 247 -6.39 6.08 7.85
N ASN A 248 -6.25 4.78 8.07
CA ASN A 248 -6.57 4.16 9.35
C ASN A 248 -5.30 4.13 10.21
N GLY A 249 -5.38 4.72 11.40
CA GLY A 249 -4.28 4.75 12.36
C GLY A 249 -4.70 4.22 13.73
N THR A 250 -3.75 4.18 14.64
CA THR A 250 -3.99 3.90 16.05
C THR A 250 -3.08 4.78 16.88
N LEU A 251 -3.64 5.45 17.88
CA LEU A 251 -2.84 6.17 18.87
C LEU A 251 -1.96 5.17 19.61
N SER A 252 -0.78 5.62 20.06
CA SER A 252 0.14 4.81 20.85
C SER A 252 -0.56 4.20 22.08
N PRO A 253 -0.07 3.05 22.59
CA PRO A 253 -0.63 2.47 23.82
C PRO A 253 -0.38 3.39 25.01
N LEU A 254 -1.16 3.22 26.09
CA LEU A 254 -1.02 4.01 27.33
C LEU A 254 0.36 3.88 27.99
N THR A 255 1.12 2.83 27.67
CA THR A 255 2.51 2.64 28.11
C THR A 255 3.52 3.49 27.34
N MET A 256 3.09 4.17 26.27
CA MET A 256 3.92 4.98 25.40
C MET A 256 3.22 6.32 25.14
N GLN A 257 3.45 7.28 26.02
CA GLN A 257 2.82 8.59 25.96
C GLN A 257 3.87 9.70 25.99
N ILE A 258 3.50 10.85 25.43
CA ILE A 258 4.37 12.03 25.38
C ILE A 258 3.58 13.29 25.77
N PRO A 259 4.26 14.36 26.23
CA PRO A 259 3.63 15.65 26.49
C PRO A 259 2.84 16.12 25.27
N ARG A 260 1.56 16.42 25.43
CA ARG A 260 0.70 16.86 24.32
C ARG A 260 1.05 18.28 23.87
N ALA A 261 0.86 18.64 22.59
CA ALA A 261 0.88 20.04 22.18
C ALA A 261 -0.26 20.83 22.89
N GLY A 262 0.04 22.03 23.39
CA GLY A 262 -0.95 22.92 23.99
C GLY A 262 -1.88 23.52 22.93
N SER A 263 -3.19 23.52 23.18
CA SER A 263 -4.20 24.07 22.27
C SER A 263 -3.97 25.57 22.00
N GLY A 264 -4.29 26.04 20.80
CA GLY A 264 -4.17 27.45 20.41
C GLY A 264 -3.20 27.68 19.27
N THR A 265 -2.56 28.85 19.22
CA THR A 265 -1.71 29.25 18.09
C THR A 265 -0.35 28.55 18.10
N CYS A 266 0.17 28.24 16.92
CA CYS A 266 1.56 27.81 16.76
C CYS A 266 2.53 29.01 16.65
N PRO A 267 3.80 28.91 17.11
CA PRO A 267 4.40 27.77 17.82
C PRO A 267 3.76 27.51 19.19
N SER A 268 3.57 26.25 19.57
CA SER A 268 2.86 25.87 20.80
C SER A 268 3.81 25.52 21.95
N THR A 269 3.33 25.59 23.19
CA THR A 269 3.99 24.94 24.32
C THR A 269 3.62 23.46 24.40
N LEU A 270 4.34 22.69 25.22
CA LEU A 270 3.97 21.31 25.55
C LEU A 270 3.21 21.30 26.89
N SER A 271 2.11 20.55 26.94
CA SER A 271 1.33 20.29 28.14
C SER A 271 2.10 19.41 29.12
N SER A 272 1.86 19.56 30.41
CA SER A 272 2.34 18.62 31.42
C SER A 272 1.64 17.25 31.35
N THR A 273 0.52 17.14 30.63
CA THR A 273 -0.22 15.89 30.46
C THR A 273 0.41 15.06 29.35
N ASN A 274 0.88 13.87 29.70
CA ASN A 274 1.28 12.86 28.73
C ASN A 274 0.04 12.17 28.16
N THR A 275 -0.04 12.06 26.84
CA THR A 275 -1.16 11.38 26.17
C THR A 275 -0.67 10.48 25.06
N SER A 276 -1.55 9.56 24.66
CA SER A 276 -1.34 8.69 23.51
C SER A 276 -1.36 9.53 22.22
N TYR A 277 -0.51 9.17 21.27
CA TYR A 277 -0.25 9.99 20.09
C TYR A 277 -0.02 9.16 18.83
N ALA A 278 -0.11 9.81 17.69
CA ALA A 278 0.29 9.30 16.40
C ALA A 278 0.91 10.43 15.58
N TYR A 279 1.91 10.06 14.78
CA TYR A 279 2.47 10.91 13.75
C TYR A 279 2.17 10.29 12.39
N MET A 280 1.71 11.13 11.46
CA MET A 280 1.41 10.74 10.08
C MET A 280 2.09 11.72 9.15
N GLU A 281 2.49 11.26 7.96
CA GLU A 281 2.98 12.14 6.92
C GLU A 281 1.89 12.30 5.85
N ILE A 282 1.71 13.52 5.37
CA ILE A 282 0.84 13.82 4.23
C ILE A 282 1.71 14.39 3.10
N LYS A 283 1.61 13.80 1.91
CA LYS A 283 2.40 14.15 0.74
C LYS A 283 1.54 14.81 -0.33
N ASN A 284 1.97 15.98 -0.78
CA ASN A 284 1.45 16.58 -2.00
C ASN A 284 2.29 16.10 -3.19
N THR A 285 1.74 15.17 -3.98
CA THR A 285 2.41 14.65 -5.19
C THR A 285 2.13 15.48 -6.44
N THR A 286 1.42 16.61 -6.31
CA THR A 286 1.13 17.51 -7.42
C THR A 286 2.25 18.54 -7.59
N ALA A 287 2.30 19.14 -8.78
CA ALA A 287 3.17 20.27 -9.08
C ALA A 287 2.62 21.62 -8.58
N MET A 288 1.47 21.63 -7.92
CA MET A 288 0.76 22.82 -7.44
C MET A 288 0.80 22.91 -5.92
N THR A 289 0.61 24.12 -5.38
CA THR A 289 0.42 24.26 -3.94
C THR A 289 -0.97 23.76 -3.58
N ALA A 290 -1.05 22.79 -2.69
CA ALA A 290 -2.32 22.23 -2.25
C ALA A 290 -2.78 22.88 -0.95
N LYS A 291 -4.07 23.19 -0.86
CA LYS A 291 -4.75 23.44 0.42
C LYS A 291 -5.60 22.22 0.73
N VAL A 292 -5.50 21.72 1.96
CA VAL A 292 -6.20 20.51 2.39
C VAL A 292 -6.93 20.72 3.71
N ASP A 293 -8.14 20.17 3.80
CA ASP A 293 -8.81 19.96 5.07
C ASP A 293 -8.39 18.60 5.62
N ILE A 294 -8.00 18.55 6.90
CA ILE A 294 -7.63 17.31 7.59
C ILE A 294 -8.57 17.13 8.77
N TRP A 295 -9.14 15.95 8.96
CA TRP A 295 -9.93 15.66 10.17
C TRP A 295 -9.83 14.21 10.58
N PHE A 296 -10.25 13.97 11.82
CA PHE A 296 -10.18 12.66 12.44
C PHE A 296 -11.58 12.20 12.83
N ASP A 297 -11.82 10.90 12.73
CA ASP A 297 -13.07 10.26 13.12
C ASP A 297 -12.79 8.93 13.83
N ALA A 298 -13.77 8.45 14.58
CA ALA A 298 -13.76 7.07 15.04
C ALA A 298 -13.92 6.12 13.84
N PRO A 299 -13.22 4.98 13.80
CA PRO A 299 -13.51 3.94 12.81
C PRO A 299 -14.95 3.43 13.01
N PRO A 300 -15.56 2.76 12.00
CA PRO A 300 -16.90 2.20 12.13
C PRO A 300 -17.04 1.32 13.38
N GLY A 301 -17.95 1.69 14.29
CA GLY A 301 -18.16 1.00 15.57
C GLY A 301 -17.13 1.31 16.66
N GLY A 302 -16.17 2.20 16.42
CA GLY A 302 -15.19 2.67 17.38
C GLY A 302 -15.74 3.71 18.36
N ALA A 303 -15.06 3.87 19.49
CA ALA A 303 -15.37 4.91 20.46
C ALA A 303 -14.83 6.27 19.98
N ALA A 304 -15.56 7.35 20.31
CA ALA A 304 -15.03 8.70 20.14
C ALA A 304 -13.90 8.97 21.14
N ILE A 305 -12.86 9.67 20.69
CA ILE A 305 -11.74 10.09 21.51
C ILE A 305 -11.62 11.60 21.34
N ASP A 306 -11.68 12.34 22.45
CA ASP A 306 -11.33 13.76 22.47
C ASP A 306 -9.84 13.88 22.10
N THR A 307 -9.54 14.63 21.05
CA THR A 307 -8.22 14.66 20.45
C THR A 307 -7.77 16.07 20.11
N VAL A 308 -6.47 16.22 19.91
CA VAL A 308 -5.84 17.42 19.39
C VAL A 308 -5.04 17.09 18.13
N ALA A 309 -4.99 18.04 17.20
CA ALA A 309 -4.16 17.92 16.00
C ALA A 309 -3.41 19.22 15.68
N THR A 310 -2.23 19.06 15.10
CA THR A 310 -1.45 20.15 14.50
C THR A 310 -0.53 19.61 13.41
N THR A 311 0.15 20.49 12.68
CA THR A 311 1.07 20.10 11.62
C THR A 311 2.45 20.70 11.78
N TYR A 312 3.42 20.12 11.08
CA TYR A 312 4.80 20.56 10.98
C TYR A 312 5.18 20.60 9.49
N PRO A 313 5.99 21.59 9.07
CA PRO A 313 6.26 21.86 7.66
C PRO A 313 7.18 20.80 7.03
N ASP A 314 7.82 19.97 7.85
CA ASP A 314 8.72 18.90 7.46
C ASP A 314 8.09 17.53 7.66
N CYS A 315 8.60 16.55 6.93
CA CYS A 315 8.30 15.12 7.06
C CYS A 315 9.04 14.50 8.27
N GLY A 316 9.15 15.26 9.36
CA GLY A 316 9.80 14.87 10.58
C GLY A 316 8.93 13.97 11.46
N ILE A 317 9.12 12.65 11.49
CA ILE A 317 8.49 11.78 12.51
C ILE A 317 9.52 11.18 13.50
N PRO A 318 9.44 11.54 14.80
CA PRO A 318 8.76 12.73 15.32
C PRO A 318 9.44 14.01 14.80
N PRO A 319 8.77 15.18 14.84
CA PRO A 319 9.37 16.44 14.42
C PRO A 319 10.56 16.76 15.31
N ALA A 320 11.65 17.28 14.74
CA ALA A 320 12.86 17.60 15.49
C ALA A 320 12.60 18.61 16.62
N ASN A 321 11.66 19.53 16.41
CA ASN A 321 11.15 20.42 17.43
C ASN A 321 9.62 20.38 17.50
N ARG A 322 9.09 19.72 18.54
CA ARG A 322 7.64 19.55 18.73
C ARG A 322 6.90 20.84 19.08
N THR A 323 7.57 21.91 19.51
CA THR A 323 6.93 23.21 19.76
C THR A 323 6.79 24.04 18.48
N ALA A 324 7.55 23.71 17.44
CA ALA A 324 7.56 24.43 16.16
C ALA A 324 6.46 23.94 15.20
N CYS A 325 5.26 23.68 15.72
CA CYS A 325 4.11 23.40 14.87
C CYS A 325 3.80 24.60 13.96
N THR A 326 2.97 24.40 12.95
CA THR A 326 2.51 25.45 12.05
C THR A 326 1.00 25.60 12.12
N ASN A 327 0.53 26.80 11.78
CA ASN A 327 -0.88 27.17 11.79
C ASN A 327 -1.47 27.23 13.22
N THR A 328 -2.12 26.15 13.66
CA THR A 328 -2.82 26.08 14.95
C THR A 328 -2.77 24.67 15.51
N VAL A 329 -2.89 24.57 16.82
CA VAL A 329 -3.16 23.34 17.56
C VAL A 329 -4.64 23.33 17.89
N ASN A 330 -5.40 22.51 17.17
CA ASN A 330 -6.85 22.48 17.30
C ASN A 330 -7.30 21.21 18.02
N ASP A 331 -8.12 21.36 19.05
CA ASP A 331 -8.70 20.27 19.85
C ASP A 331 -10.18 20.02 19.56
N THR A 332 -10.77 20.77 18.64
CA THR A 332 -12.18 20.61 18.29
C THR A 332 -12.37 20.73 16.79
N CYS A 333 -13.21 19.90 16.19
CA CYS A 333 -13.66 20.12 14.83
C CYS A 333 -15.12 20.58 14.78
N SER A 334 -15.33 21.89 14.85
CA SER A 334 -16.66 22.51 14.85
C SER A 334 -17.27 22.72 13.46
N THR A 335 -16.56 22.32 12.39
CA THR A 335 -16.99 22.51 11.00
C THR A 335 -17.13 21.16 10.30
N SER A 336 -18.23 20.99 9.57
CA SER A 336 -18.47 19.82 8.71
C SER A 336 -17.27 19.55 7.77
N PRO A 337 -16.87 18.27 7.54
CA PRO A 337 -17.63 17.04 7.79
C PRO A 337 -17.41 16.38 9.16
N CYS A 338 -16.63 16.97 10.05
CA CYS A 338 -16.35 16.37 11.34
C CYS A 338 -17.59 16.20 12.22
N VAL A 339 -17.52 15.22 13.13
CA VAL A 339 -18.51 14.98 14.16
C VAL A 339 -17.84 14.79 15.54
N GLY A 340 -18.34 15.50 16.56
CA GLY A 340 -17.93 15.31 17.96
C GLY A 340 -16.60 15.96 18.35
N ASP A 341 -15.96 15.39 19.37
CA ASP A 341 -14.76 15.94 20.04
C ASP A 341 -13.45 15.60 19.30
N TRP A 342 -13.54 15.16 18.05
CA TRP A 342 -12.35 14.90 17.24
C TRP A 342 -11.73 16.20 16.74
N ALA A 343 -10.40 16.27 16.74
CA ALA A 343 -9.68 17.38 16.17
C ALA A 343 -9.87 17.47 14.65
N GLY A 344 -9.77 18.68 14.11
CA GLY A 344 -9.76 18.90 12.66
C GLY A 344 -9.08 20.21 12.28
N LEU A 345 -8.35 20.20 11.18
CA LEU A 345 -7.69 21.35 10.58
C LEU A 345 -8.45 21.66 9.28
N ILE A 346 -9.58 22.36 9.44
CA ILE A 346 -10.56 22.61 8.36
C ILE A 346 -10.73 24.11 8.13
N GLY A 347 -11.01 24.51 6.88
CA GLY A 347 -11.48 25.84 6.53
C GLY A 347 -10.42 26.92 6.70
N THR A 348 -10.56 27.77 7.74
CA THR A 348 -9.52 28.76 8.08
C THR A 348 -8.27 28.10 8.64
N ASN A 349 -8.42 26.93 9.27
CA ASN A 349 -7.32 26.14 9.84
C ASN A 349 -6.80 25.07 8.86
N ALA A 350 -7.32 25.04 7.64
CA ALA A 350 -6.85 24.15 6.59
C ALA A 350 -5.35 24.33 6.32
N VAL A 351 -4.70 23.24 5.93
CA VAL A 351 -3.25 23.16 5.83
C VAL A 351 -2.80 23.39 4.40
N THR A 352 -1.75 24.19 4.23
CA THR A 352 -1.11 24.42 2.93
C THR A 352 0.13 23.53 2.79
N ILE A 353 0.21 22.79 1.69
CA ILE A 353 1.32 21.87 1.39
C ILE A 353 1.93 22.27 0.04
N ALA A 354 3.21 22.63 0.05
CA ALA A 354 3.93 23.05 -1.16
C ALA A 354 3.99 21.92 -2.22
N PRO A 355 4.23 22.24 -3.51
CA PRO A 355 4.40 21.24 -4.56
C PRO A 355 5.44 20.19 -4.20
N ASN A 356 5.15 18.92 -4.48
CA ASN A 356 6.07 17.79 -4.25
C ASN A 356 6.66 17.72 -2.82
N SER A 357 5.98 18.31 -1.83
CA SER A 357 6.44 18.36 -0.45
C SER A 357 5.65 17.43 0.45
N THR A 358 6.15 17.21 1.66
CA THR A 358 5.53 16.35 2.67
C THR A 358 5.55 17.09 3.99
N ILE A 359 4.41 17.06 4.69
CA ILE A 359 4.26 17.60 6.05
C ILE A 359 4.05 16.47 7.03
N THR A 360 4.29 16.74 8.31
CA THR A 360 3.92 15.84 9.40
C THR A 360 2.66 16.34 10.08
N VAL A 361 1.72 15.44 10.35
CA VAL A 361 0.55 15.66 11.18
C VAL A 361 0.77 14.98 12.52
N TYR A 362 0.65 15.75 13.59
CA TYR A 362 0.57 15.23 14.94
C TYR A 362 -0.90 15.12 15.34
N HIS A 363 -1.27 13.97 15.88
CA HIS A 363 -2.59 13.70 16.43
C HIS A 363 -2.43 13.02 17.77
N ALA A 364 -3.16 13.46 18.79
CA ALA A 364 -3.07 12.86 20.11
C ALA A 364 -4.38 12.95 20.87
N ALA A 365 -4.58 12.04 21.81
CA ALA A 365 -5.67 12.16 22.76
C ALA A 365 -5.51 13.45 23.59
N TYR A 366 -6.63 14.07 23.96
CA TYR A 366 -6.66 15.19 24.88
C TYR A 366 -6.39 14.71 26.31
N TYR A 367 -7.02 13.62 26.74
CA TYR A 367 -6.83 13.08 28.09
C TYR A 367 -5.82 11.92 28.11
N SER A 368 -5.17 11.70 29.25
CA SER A 368 -4.16 10.65 29.44
C SER A 368 -4.71 9.23 29.33
N THR A 369 -6.03 9.03 29.43
CA THR A 369 -6.69 7.73 29.28
C THR A 369 -7.11 7.44 27.83
N GLY A 370 -7.08 8.42 26.94
CA GLY A 370 -7.47 8.25 25.55
C GLY A 370 -6.42 7.47 24.76
N THR A 371 -6.83 6.37 24.14
CA THR A 371 -6.06 5.61 23.15
C THR A 371 -7.02 4.80 22.29
N GLY A 372 -6.57 4.37 21.12
CA GLY A 372 -7.37 3.54 20.24
C GLY A 372 -7.20 3.86 18.75
N PRO A 373 -7.93 3.13 17.90
CA PRO A 373 -7.91 3.35 16.46
C PRO A 373 -8.64 4.63 16.06
N PHE A 374 -8.21 5.24 14.95
CA PHE A 374 -8.81 6.43 14.37
C PHE A 374 -8.77 6.36 12.85
N VAL A 375 -9.57 7.18 12.18
CA VAL A 375 -9.51 7.42 10.74
C VAL A 375 -9.12 8.87 10.52
N MET A 376 -8.00 9.12 9.84
CA MET A 376 -7.64 10.44 9.34
C MET A 376 -8.19 10.58 7.93
N ASN A 377 -8.87 11.69 7.66
CA ASN A 377 -9.38 12.04 6.35
C ASN A 377 -8.68 13.30 5.86
N VAL A 378 -8.32 13.32 4.58
CA VAL A 378 -7.63 14.44 3.94
C VAL A 378 -8.35 14.78 2.64
N LYS A 379 -8.92 15.99 2.55
CA LYS A 379 -9.62 16.47 1.37
C LYS A 379 -8.86 17.62 0.73
N THR A 380 -8.57 17.50 -0.56
CA THR A 380 -7.96 18.59 -1.34
C THR A 380 -9.00 19.65 -1.63
N THR A 381 -8.86 20.84 -1.03
CA THR A 381 -9.83 21.95 -1.19
C THR A 381 -9.42 22.94 -2.26
N SER A 382 -8.13 23.09 -2.54
CA SER A 382 -7.64 23.84 -3.69
C SER A 382 -6.29 23.34 -4.19
N LEU A 383 -6.03 23.53 -5.47
CA LEU A 383 -4.71 23.40 -6.09
C LEU A 383 -4.41 24.74 -6.78
N LEU A 384 -3.32 25.38 -6.38
CA LEU A 384 -2.94 26.74 -6.78
C LEU A 384 -1.64 26.75 -7.60
#